data_AF-A0A165FS04-F1
#
_entry.id   AF-A0A165FS04-F1
#
_cell.length_a   1.000
_cell.length_b   1.000
_cell.length_c   1.000
_cell.angle_alpha   90.00
_cell.angle_beta   90.00
_cell.angle_gamma   90.00
#
_symmetry.space_group_name_H-M   'P 1'
#
loop_
_entity.id
_entity.type
_entity.pdbx_description
1 polymer ?
#
loop_
_entity_poly.entity_id
_entity_poly.type
_entity_poly.pdbx_seq_one_letter_code
_entity_poly.pdbx_strand_id
1 'polypeptide(L)'
;MRRFGQIAFYVFGGIMTIAFAALLLVSVIDAGQPRIWGTFTQTGCEETGLRGCRPYGTWVSDDRTIVLHDVDLDGWTDDFGMARASYQPTALLGHDMVHVPFLSGIGPWLLGGILIWWVGYILYKAASFGDIPVPRRWLGVRGRSSRRQGALGIRGSFRRQYRQSLERGTSSADGEAP
;
A
#
# COMPACT_ATOMS: atom_id res chain seq x y z
N MET A 1 9.31 -24.43 -0.40
CA MET A 1 9.30 -23.07 -1.00
C MET A 1 8.26 -22.11 -0.39
N ARG A 2 7.05 -22.54 -0.04
CA ARG A 2 6.00 -21.67 0.56
C ARG A 2 6.44 -20.83 1.78
N ARG A 3 7.20 -21.42 2.71
CA ARG A 3 7.68 -20.75 3.94
C ARG A 3 8.70 -19.64 3.68
N PHE A 4 9.57 -19.80 2.69
CA PHE A 4 10.59 -18.80 2.36
C PHE A 4 9.97 -17.53 1.78
N GLY A 5 8.98 -17.67 0.90
CA GLY A 5 8.24 -16.53 0.34
C GLY A 5 7.44 -15.76 1.41
N GLN A 6 6.92 -16.45 2.42
CA GLN A 6 6.24 -15.81 3.55
C GLN A 6 7.22 -15.00 4.41
N ILE A 7 8.37 -15.58 4.76
CA ILE A 7 9.40 -14.88 5.54
C ILE A 7 9.90 -13.65 4.78
N ALA A 8 10.23 -13.78 3.50
CA ALA A 8 10.67 -12.65 2.67
C ALA A 8 9.62 -11.54 2.61
N PHE A 9 8.34 -11.90 2.47
CA PHE A 9 7.22 -10.95 2.50
C PHE A 9 7.12 -10.21 3.84
N TYR A 10 7.24 -10.91 4.98
CA TYR A 10 7.18 -10.28 6.29
C TYR A 10 8.38 -9.36 6.55
N VAL A 11 9.59 -9.78 6.16
CA VAL A 11 10.80 -8.95 6.30
C VAL A 11 10.67 -7.68 5.47
N PHE A 12 10.33 -7.81 4.18
CA PHE A 12 10.16 -6.66 3.29
C PHE A 12 9.00 -5.76 3.75
N GLY A 13 7.86 -6.35 4.12
CA GLY A 13 6.69 -5.63 4.62
C GLY A 13 6.99 -4.87 5.90
N GLY A 14 7.75 -5.47 6.83
CA GLY A 14 8.20 -4.83 8.06
C GLY A 14 9.13 -3.65 7.79
N ILE A 15 10.13 -3.82 6.93
CA ILE A 15 11.05 -2.74 6.52
C ILE A 15 10.27 -1.57 5.90
N MET A 16 9.37 -1.85 4.96
CA MET A 16 8.52 -0.83 4.34
C MET A 16 7.64 -0.11 5.37
N THR A 17 7.07 -0.84 6.33
CA THR A 17 6.24 -0.25 7.39
C THR A 17 7.04 0.71 8.26
N ILE A 18 8.26 0.33 8.65
CA ILE A 18 9.16 1.20 9.43
C ILE A 18 9.52 2.44 8.62
N ALA A 19 9.85 2.28 7.34
CA ALA A 19 10.16 3.40 6.46
C ALA A 19 8.99 4.40 6.35
N PHE A 20 7.76 3.91 6.10
CA PHE A 20 6.58 4.77 6.04
C PHE A 20 6.26 5.44 7.38
N ALA A 21 6.41 4.72 8.50
CA ALA A 21 6.21 5.28 9.83
C ALA A 21 7.23 6.39 10.14
N ALA A 22 8.50 6.20 9.77
CA ALA A 22 9.54 7.21 9.93
C ALA A 22 9.25 8.46 9.07
N LEU A 23 8.87 8.27 7.81
CA LEU A 23 8.48 9.37 6.92
C LEU A 23 7.26 10.13 7.45
N LEU A 24 6.26 9.42 7.96
CA LEU A 24 5.08 10.01 8.57
C LEU A 24 5.45 10.84 9.81
N LEU A 25 6.32 10.30 10.68
CA LEU A 25 6.78 10.99 11.88
C LEU A 25 7.51 12.30 11.51
N VAL A 26 8.45 12.24 10.57
CA VAL A 26 9.16 13.43 10.08
C VAL A 26 8.19 14.45 9.48
N SER A 27 7.24 13.99 8.67
CA SER A 27 6.23 14.88 8.07
C SER A 27 5.34 15.58 9.11
N VAL A 28 5.01 14.89 10.20
CA VAL A 28 4.25 15.48 11.31
C VAL A 28 5.10 16.49 12.09
N ILE A 29 6.38 16.18 12.32
CA ILE A 29 7.31 17.10 12.97
C ILE A 29 7.45 18.38 12.13
N ASP A 30 7.75 18.25 10.83
CA ASP A 30 7.92 19.38 9.92
C ASP A 30 6.64 20.22 9.77
N ALA A 31 5.45 19.60 9.88
CA ALA A 31 4.17 20.31 9.89
C ALA A 31 3.98 21.21 11.13
N GLY A 32 4.62 20.88 12.26
CA GLY A 32 4.58 21.68 13.49
C GLY A 32 5.60 22.81 13.55
N GLN A 33 6.51 22.89 12.57
CA GLN A 33 7.61 23.85 12.60
C GLN A 33 7.20 25.25 12.11
N PRO A 34 7.85 26.32 12.63
CA PRO A 34 7.56 27.68 12.22
C PRO A 34 7.82 27.86 10.73
N ARG A 35 6.80 28.36 10.03
CA ARG A 35 6.82 28.61 8.60
C ARG A 35 6.87 30.11 8.35
N ILE A 36 7.93 30.56 7.70
CA ILE A 36 8.14 31.98 7.37
C ILE A 36 7.67 32.19 5.94
N TRP A 37 6.78 33.16 5.73
CA TRP A 37 6.24 33.48 4.41
C TRP A 37 7.02 34.59 3.74
N GLY A 38 7.07 34.54 2.41
CA GLY A 38 7.75 35.52 1.60
C GLY A 38 7.42 35.40 0.12
N THR A 39 8.13 36.20 -0.67
CA THR A 39 8.04 36.23 -2.11
C THR A 39 9.33 35.68 -2.70
N PHE A 40 9.19 34.66 -3.55
CA PHE A 40 10.24 34.18 -4.43
C PHE A 40 10.22 34.97 -5.73
N THR A 41 11.39 35.33 -6.23
CA THR A 41 11.63 35.94 -7.53
C THR A 41 12.65 35.10 -8.28
N GLN A 42 12.22 34.55 -9.40
CA GLN A 42 13.04 33.73 -10.27
C GLN A 42 14.13 34.59 -10.92
N THR A 43 15.38 34.12 -10.83
CA THR A 43 16.52 34.75 -11.53
C THR A 43 17.00 33.88 -12.69
N GLY A 44 16.76 32.58 -12.61
CA GLY A 44 17.14 31.64 -13.63
C GLY A 44 16.35 30.36 -13.54
N CYS A 45 16.71 29.42 -14.40
CA CYS A 45 16.08 28.13 -14.41
C CYS A 45 17.10 27.08 -14.82
N GLU A 46 17.25 26.06 -13.99
CA GLU A 46 18.16 24.96 -14.24
C GLU A 46 17.43 23.85 -15.00
N GLU A 47 17.97 23.41 -16.13
CA GLU A 47 17.37 22.32 -16.89
C GLU A 47 17.55 20.98 -16.17
N THR A 48 16.48 20.50 -15.55
CA THR A 48 16.42 19.19 -14.89
C THR A 48 15.84 18.13 -15.82
N GLY A 49 16.53 17.82 -16.91
CA GLY A 49 16.26 16.70 -17.82
C GLY A 49 14.76 16.34 -17.98
N LEU A 50 14.35 15.19 -17.43
CA LEU A 50 12.99 14.63 -17.56
C LEU A 50 11.87 15.43 -16.88
N ARG A 51 12.18 16.32 -15.92
CA ARG A 51 11.20 17.10 -15.15
C ARG A 51 11.07 18.55 -15.61
N GLY A 52 11.81 18.92 -16.66
CA GLY A 52 11.79 20.26 -17.21
C GLY A 52 12.64 21.24 -16.41
N CYS A 53 12.19 22.48 -16.36
CA CYS A 53 12.95 23.61 -15.85
C CYS A 53 12.71 23.77 -14.35
N ARG A 54 13.77 23.71 -13.54
CA ARG A 54 13.72 23.95 -12.09
C ARG A 54 14.04 25.42 -11.80
N PRO A 55 13.06 26.24 -11.39
CA PRO A 55 13.29 27.65 -11.13
C PRO A 55 14.15 27.85 -9.88
N TYR A 56 15.21 28.66 -10.00
CA TYR A 56 16.02 29.11 -8.88
C TYR A 56 16.09 30.64 -8.84
N GLY A 57 16.31 31.20 -7.66
CA GLY A 57 16.38 32.64 -7.50
C GLY A 57 16.43 33.13 -6.08
N THR A 58 15.87 34.31 -5.87
CA THR A 58 15.92 34.99 -4.57
C THR A 58 14.57 34.91 -3.89
N TRP A 59 14.56 34.50 -2.63
CA TRP A 59 13.39 34.57 -1.76
C TRP A 59 13.58 35.64 -0.70
N VAL A 60 12.56 36.46 -0.49
CA VAL A 60 12.55 37.55 0.50
C VAL A 60 11.36 37.35 1.42
N SER A 61 11.60 37.33 2.73
CA SER A 61 10.54 37.23 3.73
C SER A 61 9.61 38.46 3.70
N ASP A 62 8.35 38.27 4.11
CA ASP A 62 7.34 39.34 4.11
C ASP A 62 7.76 40.54 5.00
N ASP A 63 8.51 40.28 6.08
CA ASP A 63 9.07 41.28 6.99
C ASP A 63 10.44 41.84 6.54
N ARG A 64 10.97 41.33 5.42
CA ARG A 64 12.28 41.70 4.83
C ARG A 64 13.48 41.47 5.74
N THR A 65 13.34 40.67 6.79
CA THR A 65 14.43 40.37 7.71
C THR A 65 15.33 39.23 7.19
N ILE A 66 14.79 38.37 6.32
CA ILE A 66 15.49 37.22 5.75
C ILE A 66 15.46 37.33 4.23
N VAL A 67 16.65 37.23 3.64
CA VAL A 67 16.84 37.15 2.19
C VAL A 67 17.67 35.91 1.92
N LEU A 68 17.13 35.03 1.08
CA LEU A 68 17.80 33.82 0.63
C LEU A 68 18.08 33.97 -0.86
N HIS A 69 19.35 33.79 -1.25
CA HIS A 69 19.78 33.82 -2.65
C HIS A 69 20.05 32.40 -3.14
N ASP A 70 19.94 32.21 -4.46
CA ASP A 70 20.20 30.94 -5.13
C ASP A 70 19.43 29.75 -4.54
N VAL A 71 18.19 30.01 -4.08
CA VAL A 71 17.31 28.96 -3.55
C VAL A 71 16.43 28.38 -4.63
N ASP A 72 16.16 27.09 -4.51
CA ASP A 72 15.24 26.38 -5.38
C ASP A 72 13.79 26.59 -4.94
N LEU A 73 12.91 26.82 -5.91
CA LEU A 73 11.47 26.84 -5.69
C LEU A 73 10.88 25.45 -5.95
N ASP A 74 10.24 24.88 -4.93
CA ASP A 74 9.37 23.72 -5.07
C ASP A 74 7.94 24.18 -5.38
N GLY A 75 7.68 24.36 -6.68
CA GLY A 75 6.41 24.81 -7.22
C GLY A 75 6.55 25.51 -8.57
N TRP A 76 5.59 26.37 -8.87
CA TRP A 76 5.51 27.11 -10.12
C TRP A 76 5.45 28.60 -9.82
N THR A 77 6.05 29.41 -10.69
CA THR A 77 5.92 30.87 -10.67
C THR A 77 4.72 31.33 -11.49
N ASP A 78 4.29 32.57 -11.26
CA ASP A 78 3.39 33.28 -12.16
C ASP A 78 4.10 33.73 -13.45
N ASP A 79 3.36 34.42 -14.32
CA ASP A 79 3.86 34.96 -15.59
C ASP A 79 4.97 36.01 -15.41
N PHE A 80 5.16 36.54 -14.20
CA PHE A 80 6.20 37.51 -13.86
C PHE A 80 7.41 36.87 -13.19
N GLY A 81 7.45 35.52 -13.08
CA GLY A 81 8.54 34.80 -12.42
C GLY A 81 8.51 34.93 -10.89
N MET A 82 7.36 35.28 -10.31
CA MET A 82 7.19 35.42 -8.87
C MET A 82 6.32 34.29 -8.30
N ALA A 83 6.60 33.89 -7.05
CA ALA A 83 5.76 32.94 -6.35
C ALA A 83 5.66 33.29 -4.87
N ARG A 84 4.45 33.17 -4.30
CA ARG A 84 4.29 33.19 -2.85
C ARG A 84 4.71 31.82 -2.30
N ALA A 85 5.82 31.80 -1.58
CA ALA A 85 6.42 30.58 -1.08
C ALA A 85 6.83 30.76 0.39
N SER A 86 6.94 29.64 1.08
CA SER A 86 7.33 29.64 2.49
C SER A 86 8.63 28.89 2.72
N TYR A 87 9.43 29.40 3.64
CA TYR A 87 10.67 28.81 4.12
C TYR A 87 10.46 28.17 5.50
N GLN A 88 10.98 26.96 5.68
CA GLN A 88 11.02 26.26 6.98
C GLN A 88 12.48 25.93 7.32
N PRO A 89 13.17 26.77 8.12
CA PRO A 89 14.61 26.64 8.37
C PRO A 89 15.00 25.34 9.08
N THR A 90 14.08 24.77 9.85
CA THR A 90 14.31 23.57 10.65
C THR A 90 13.77 22.30 10.00
N ALA A 91 13.23 22.38 8.78
CA ALA A 91 12.59 21.24 8.14
C ALA A 91 13.65 20.18 7.83
N LEU A 92 13.38 18.95 8.25
CA LEU A 92 14.28 17.83 7.97
C LEU A 92 14.20 17.41 6.50
N LEU A 93 13.04 17.61 5.87
CA LEU A 93 12.82 17.42 4.44
C LEU A 93 12.90 18.78 3.71
N GLY A 94 14.09 19.19 3.29
CA GLY A 94 14.25 20.31 2.34
C GLY A 94 14.55 21.69 2.95
N HIS A 95 15.54 21.78 3.84
CA HIS A 95 16.01 23.03 4.44
C HIS A 95 16.56 24.08 3.44
N ASP A 96 16.83 23.69 2.20
CA ASP A 96 17.35 24.57 1.13
C ASP A 96 16.29 24.93 0.07
N MET A 97 15.02 24.57 0.28
CA MET A 97 13.95 24.78 -0.70
C MET A 97 12.83 25.64 -0.12
N VAL A 98 12.27 26.52 -0.95
CA VAL A 98 11.06 27.27 -0.63
C VAL A 98 9.85 26.61 -1.29
N HIS A 99 8.84 26.31 -0.49
CA HIS A 99 7.69 25.53 -0.93
C HIS A 99 6.48 26.42 -1.22
N VAL A 100 5.84 26.21 -2.37
CA VAL A 100 4.50 26.73 -2.65
C VAL A 100 3.47 25.84 -1.92
N PRO A 101 2.48 26.40 -1.21
CA PRO A 101 1.68 25.66 -0.22
C PRO A 101 0.70 24.59 -0.74
N PHE A 102 0.83 24.13 -1.99
CA PHE A 102 -0.19 23.27 -2.58
C PHE A 102 -0.30 21.88 -1.94
N LEU A 103 0.80 21.31 -1.41
CA LEU A 103 0.83 19.91 -0.92
C LEU A 103 1.29 19.75 0.54
N SER A 104 1.85 20.78 1.16
CA SER A 104 2.51 20.64 2.47
C SER A 104 1.55 20.31 3.62
N GLY A 105 0.26 20.64 3.52
CA GLY A 105 -0.73 20.33 4.56
C GLY A 105 -1.34 18.92 4.47
N ILE A 106 -1.40 18.34 3.28
CA ILE A 106 -2.09 17.06 3.02
C ILE A 106 -1.13 15.87 3.15
N GLY A 107 0.18 16.08 3.02
CA GLY A 107 1.21 15.05 3.09
C GLY A 107 1.06 14.06 4.25
N PRO A 108 0.95 14.52 5.52
CA PRO A 108 0.78 13.63 6.67
C PRO A 108 -0.50 12.77 6.60
N TRP A 109 -1.61 13.33 6.11
CA TRP A 109 -2.87 12.60 5.98
C TRP A 109 -2.79 11.51 4.90
N LEU A 110 -2.17 11.81 3.75
CA LEU A 110 -1.96 10.82 2.69
C LEU A 110 -1.02 9.72 3.15
N LEU A 111 0.11 10.06 3.75
CA LEU A 111 1.07 9.09 4.28
C LEU A 111 0.44 8.22 5.38
N GLY A 112 -0.33 8.82 6.28
CA GLY A 112 -1.08 8.09 7.31
C GLY A 112 -2.11 7.14 6.71
N GLY A 113 -2.87 7.59 5.71
CA GLY A 113 -3.84 6.75 5.00
C GLY A 113 -3.18 5.57 4.27
N ILE A 114 -2.07 5.81 3.56
CA ILE A 114 -1.29 4.76 2.89
C ILE A 114 -0.75 3.75 3.91
N LEU A 115 -0.22 4.23 5.05
CA LEU A 115 0.30 3.36 6.12
C LEU A 115 -0.80 2.46 6.69
N ILE A 116 -1.98 3.01 7.00
CA ILE A 116 -3.12 2.23 7.50
C ILE A 116 -3.54 1.16 6.47
N TRP A 117 -3.66 1.55 5.20
CA TRP A 117 -4.00 0.63 4.12
C TRP A 117 -2.95 -0.47 3.96
N TRP A 118 -1.65 -0.12 4.01
CA TRP A 118 -0.53 -1.06 3.89
C TRP A 118 -0.51 -2.08 5.03
N VAL A 119 -0.68 -1.63 6.29
CA VAL A 119 -0.79 -2.50 7.45
C VAL A 119 -1.99 -3.43 7.31
N GLY A 120 -3.15 -2.90 6.89
CA GLY A 120 -4.33 -3.69 6.59
C GLY A 120 -4.08 -4.76 5.51
N TYR A 121 -3.33 -4.42 4.47
CA TYR A 121 -2.94 -5.37 3.41
C TYR A 121 -2.04 -6.49 3.92
N ILE A 122 -1.04 -6.18 4.75
CA ILE A 122 -0.16 -7.18 5.38
C ILE A 122 -0.98 -8.14 6.26
N LEU A 123 -1.89 -7.60 7.09
CA LEU A 123 -2.76 -8.41 7.94
C LEU A 123 -3.72 -9.29 7.12
N TYR A 124 -4.29 -8.76 6.04
CA TYR A 124 -5.11 -9.52 5.11
C TYR A 124 -4.32 -10.68 4.47
N LYS A 125 -3.09 -10.42 4.04
CA LYS A 125 -2.21 -11.45 3.46
C LYS A 125 -1.84 -12.51 4.49
N ALA A 126 -1.50 -12.12 5.71
CA ALA A 126 -1.22 -13.03 6.82
C ALA A 126 -2.42 -13.92 7.15
N ALA A 127 -3.63 -13.34 7.19
CA ALA A 127 -4.87 -14.11 7.34
C ALA A 127 -5.11 -15.08 6.17
N SER A 128 -4.85 -14.66 4.92
CA SER A 128 -4.98 -15.51 3.73
C SER A 128 -3.98 -16.69 3.72
N PHE A 129 -2.84 -16.52 4.39
CA PHE A 129 -1.84 -17.56 4.57
C PHE A 129 -2.18 -18.54 5.70
N GLY A 130 -3.18 -18.20 6.53
CA GLY A 130 -3.60 -19.02 7.67
C GLY A 130 -2.77 -18.77 8.93
N ASP A 131 -1.94 -17.73 8.97
CA ASP A 131 -1.07 -17.42 10.11
C ASP A 131 -1.83 -16.69 11.23
N ILE A 132 -2.97 -16.06 10.92
CA ILE A 132 -3.82 -15.36 11.90
C ILE A 132 -5.17 -16.09 12.04
N PRO A 133 -5.56 -16.54 13.24
CA PRO A 133 -6.89 -17.08 13.49
C PRO A 133 -7.90 -15.93 13.49
N VAL A 134 -8.45 -15.59 12.33
CA VAL A 134 -9.49 -14.56 12.26
C VAL A 134 -10.78 -15.13 12.87
N PRO A 135 -11.34 -14.53 13.94
CA PRO A 135 -12.58 -15.01 14.53
C PRO A 135 -13.70 -14.92 13.48
N ARG A 136 -14.25 -16.08 13.12
CA ARG A 136 -15.32 -16.27 12.12
C ARG A 136 -16.56 -15.39 12.32
N ARG A 137 -16.69 -14.73 13.47
CA ARG A 137 -17.81 -13.87 13.84
C ARG A 137 -17.81 -12.50 13.13
N TRP A 138 -16.66 -12.04 12.65
CA TRP A 138 -16.51 -10.72 12.01
C TRP A 138 -16.70 -10.75 10.48
N LEU A 139 -16.47 -11.91 9.87
CA LEU A 139 -16.88 -12.18 8.50
C LEU A 139 -18.37 -12.48 8.52
N GLY A 140 -19.21 -11.45 8.41
CA GLY A 140 -20.66 -11.54 8.19
C GLY A 140 -21.05 -12.24 6.88
N VAL A 141 -20.28 -13.24 6.45
CA VAL A 141 -20.60 -14.15 5.38
C VAL A 141 -21.69 -15.08 5.90
N ARG A 142 -22.93 -14.60 5.77
CA ARG A 142 -24.12 -15.46 5.70
C ARG A 142 -23.76 -16.63 4.81
N GLY A 143 -23.81 -17.83 5.39
CA GLY A 143 -23.25 -19.04 4.81
C GLY A 143 -23.66 -19.24 3.37
N ARG A 144 -22.69 -19.16 2.46
CA ARG A 144 -22.80 -19.82 1.17
C ARG A 144 -22.33 -21.25 1.40
N SER A 145 -23.31 -22.13 1.55
CA SER A 145 -23.13 -23.57 1.57
C SER A 145 -22.25 -23.98 0.39
N SER A 146 -21.01 -24.35 0.67
CA SER A 146 -20.25 -25.18 -0.26
C SER A 146 -20.84 -26.58 -0.20
N ARG A 147 -21.94 -26.76 -0.93
CA ARG A 147 -22.24 -28.03 -1.60
C ARG A 147 -21.02 -28.31 -2.50
N ARG A 148 -20.09 -29.12 -2.01
CA ARG A 148 -19.21 -29.93 -2.87
C ARG A 148 -19.69 -31.37 -2.78
N GLN A 149 -20.74 -31.64 -3.56
CA GLN A 149 -20.85 -32.94 -4.21
C GLN A 149 -19.78 -32.99 -5.31
N GLY A 150 -19.18 -34.17 -5.48
CA GLY A 150 -18.54 -34.57 -6.72
C GLY A 150 -17.01 -34.51 -6.72
N ALA A 151 -16.41 -35.65 -6.39
CA ALA A 151 -15.23 -36.25 -7.03
C ALA A 151 -14.24 -36.82 -6.01
N LEU A 152 -14.56 -37.99 -5.43
CA LEU A 152 -13.60 -39.02 -4.95
C LEU A 152 -14.34 -40.22 -4.31
N GLY A 153 -15.35 -40.76 -5.00
CA GLY A 153 -16.11 -41.94 -4.54
C GLY A 153 -16.45 -42.96 -5.61
N ILE A 154 -16.06 -42.74 -6.87
CA ILE A 154 -16.39 -43.63 -8.00
C ILE A 154 -15.15 -44.42 -8.42
N ARG A 155 -14.58 -45.21 -7.50
CA ARG A 155 -13.67 -46.30 -7.88
C ARG A 155 -13.87 -47.58 -7.07
N GLY A 156 -14.72 -47.55 -6.03
CA GLY A 156 -15.00 -48.72 -5.18
C GLY A 156 -16.39 -49.36 -5.34
N SER A 157 -17.37 -48.69 -5.96
CA SER A 157 -18.75 -49.18 -5.99
C SER A 157 -19.03 -50.22 -7.08
N PHE A 158 -18.33 -50.17 -8.23
CA PHE A 158 -18.53 -51.14 -9.31
C PHE A 158 -18.12 -52.57 -8.93
N ARG A 159 -17.07 -52.73 -8.11
CA ARG A 159 -16.63 -54.06 -7.65
C ARG A 159 -17.64 -54.73 -6.72
N ARG A 160 -18.39 -53.94 -5.93
CA ARG A 160 -19.45 -54.47 -5.07
C ARG A 160 -20.72 -54.81 -5.86
N GLN A 161 -21.10 -53.98 -6.84
CA GLN A 161 -22.25 -54.27 -7.69
C GLN A 161 -22.04 -55.50 -8.58
N TYR A 162 -20.83 -55.68 -9.13
CA TYR A 162 -20.52 -56.85 -9.97
C TYR A 162 -20.52 -58.18 -9.19
N ARG A 163 -20.12 -58.16 -7.91
CA ARG A 163 -20.17 -59.34 -7.04
C ARG A 163 -21.62 -59.75 -6.73
N GLN A 164 -22.48 -58.77 -6.47
CA GLN A 164 -23.89 -59.03 -6.20
C GLN A 164 -24.67 -59.53 -7.43
N SER A 165 -24.27 -59.14 -8.65
CA SER A 165 -24.89 -59.68 -9.87
C SER A 165 -24.48 -61.13 -10.14
N LEU A 166 -23.26 -61.53 -9.81
CA LEU A 166 -22.80 -62.92 -9.93
C LEU A 166 -23.52 -63.83 -8.94
N GLU A 167 -23.66 -63.41 -7.68
CA GLU A 167 -24.36 -64.19 -6.64
C GLU A 167 -25.85 -64.40 -6.99
N ARG A 168 -26.53 -63.40 -7.57
CA ARG A 168 -27.91 -63.54 -8.07
C ARG A 168 -28.03 -64.44 -9.29
N GLY A 169 -27.04 -64.44 -10.18
CA GLY A 169 -27.04 -65.28 -11.38
C GLY A 169 -26.91 -66.77 -11.02
N THR A 170 -26.10 -67.12 -10.03
CA THR A 170 -25.95 -68.50 -9.54
C THR A 170 -27.18 -69.01 -8.80
N SER A 171 -27.86 -68.19 -7.98
CA SER A 171 -29.09 -68.61 -7.27
C SER A 171 -30.30 -68.84 -8.19
N SER A 172 -30.27 -68.32 -9.42
CA SER A 172 -31.32 -68.51 -10.43
C SER A 172 -31.13 -69.77 -11.26
N ALA A 173 -29.94 -70.38 -11.25
CA ALA A 173 -29.63 -71.55 -12.07
C ALA A 173 -29.92 -72.89 -11.37
N ASP A 174 -29.99 -72.89 -10.03
CA ASP A 174 -30.23 -74.10 -9.24
C ASP A 174 -31.72 -74.38 -8.95
N GLY A 175 -32.63 -73.55 -9.49
CA GLY A 175 -34.08 -73.65 -9.27
C GLY A 175 -34.87 -74.38 -10.35
N GLU A 176 -34.23 -74.88 -11.41
CA GLU A 176 -34.93 -75.48 -12.55
C GLU A 176 -34.20 -76.73 -13.06
N ALA A 177 -34.38 -77.83 -12.33
CA ALA A 177 -34.22 -79.19 -12.83
C ALA A 177 -35.27 -80.10 -12.16
N PRO A 178 -35.82 -81.07 -12.90
CA PRO A 178 -37.26 -81.37 -13.00
C PRO A 178 -37.91 -82.08 -11.81
#